data_AF-A0A4V1CKT2-F1
#
_entry.id   AF-A0A4V1CKT2-F1
#
_cell.length_a   1.000
_cell.length_b   1.000
_cell.length_c   1.000
_cell.angle_alpha   90.00
_cell.angle_beta   90.00
_cell.angle_gamma   90.00
#
_symmetry.space_group_name_H-M   'P 1'
#
loop_
_entity.id
_entity.type
_entity.pdbx_description
1 polymer ?
#
loop_
_entity_poly.entity_id
_entity_poly.type
_entity_poly.pdbx_seq_one_letter_code
_entity_poly.pdbx_strand_id
1 'polypeptide(L)'
;MPPGLAAGASTFRPWASASFVGARHIFPCVLAAGDAEATRRALQEELGVAEWTLPGHIVADVVVECGTDPRTLRIEILTVED
;
A
#
# COMPACT_ATOMS: atom_id res chain seq x y z
N MET A 1 -0.28 4.56 -12.05
CA MET A 1 1.04 4.45 -11.40
C MET A 1 1.86 5.68 -11.79
N PRO A 2 2.45 6.39 -10.82
CA PRO A 2 3.31 7.53 -11.10
C PRO A 2 4.46 7.13 -12.05
N PRO A 3 4.84 7.97 -13.02
CA PRO A 3 5.95 7.67 -13.91
C PRO A 3 7.23 7.45 -13.10
N GLY A 4 7.88 6.32 -13.32
CA GLY A 4 9.11 5.93 -12.62
C GLY A 4 8.91 5.10 -11.35
N LEU A 5 7.68 4.76 -10.94
CA LEU A 5 7.42 3.83 -9.85
C LEU A 5 7.16 2.40 -10.39
N ALA A 6 7.96 1.44 -9.94
CA ALA A 6 7.77 0.02 -10.26
C ALA A 6 7.41 -0.76 -8.99
N ALA A 7 6.28 -1.47 -9.01
CA ALA A 7 5.93 -2.40 -7.95
C ALA A 7 6.65 -3.75 -8.16
N GLY A 8 7.23 -4.29 -7.10
CA GLY A 8 7.80 -5.63 -7.06
C GLY A 8 6.74 -6.70 -6.73
N ALA A 9 7.21 -7.92 -6.51
CA ALA A 9 6.34 -9.02 -6.09
C ALA A 9 5.66 -8.69 -4.75
N SER A 10 4.32 -8.72 -4.74
CA SER A 10 3.56 -8.50 -3.52
C SER A 10 3.69 -9.69 -2.58
N THR A 11 3.56 -9.41 -1.29
CA THR A 11 3.42 -10.44 -0.25
C THR A 11 2.11 -10.26 0.46
N PHE A 12 1.56 -11.38 0.93
CA PHE A 12 0.28 -11.45 1.59
C PHE A 12 0.47 -12.02 2.99
N ARG A 13 -0.12 -11.38 4.00
CA ARG A 13 -0.13 -11.90 5.37
C ARG A 13 -1.55 -11.88 5.93
N PRO A 14 -2.09 -13.03 6.36
CA PRO A 14 -3.33 -13.06 7.12
C PRO A 14 -3.23 -12.18 8.37
N TRP A 15 -4.33 -11.52 8.71
CA TRP A 15 -4.44 -10.67 9.89
C TRP A 15 -5.83 -10.81 10.50
N ALA A 16 -5.90 -10.83 11.82
CA ALA A 16 -7.15 -10.80 12.54
C ALA A 16 -7.01 -9.95 13.81
N SER A 17 -8.10 -9.31 14.20
CA SER A 17 -8.28 -8.63 15.48
C SER A 17 -9.39 -9.35 16.28
N ALA A 18 -9.79 -8.77 17.41
CA ALA A 18 -10.91 -9.31 18.19
C ALA A 18 -12.25 -9.28 17.42
N SER A 19 -12.40 -8.35 16.47
CA SER A 19 -13.69 -8.08 15.81
C SER A 19 -13.67 -8.29 14.29
N PHE A 20 -12.50 -8.41 13.68
CA PHE A 20 -12.34 -8.46 12.23
C PHE A 20 -11.31 -9.48 11.80
N VAL A 21 -11.56 -10.13 10.68
CA VAL A 21 -10.63 -11.01 9.98
C VAL A 21 -10.32 -10.41 8.62
N GLY A 22 -9.11 -10.60 8.14
CA GLY A 22 -8.73 -10.26 6.78
C GLY A 22 -7.24 -10.44 6.55
N ALA A 23 -6.63 -9.46 5.90
CA ALA A 23 -5.25 -9.58 5.46
C ALA A 23 -4.56 -8.25 5.24
N ARG A 24 -3.24 -8.29 5.37
CA ARG A 24 -2.34 -7.22 4.98
C ARG A 24 -1.61 -7.59 3.70
N HIS A 25 -1.80 -6.77 2.68
CA HIS A 25 -1.12 -6.86 1.39
C HIS A 25 0.04 -5.89 1.38
N ILE A 26 1.23 -6.35 1.04
CA ILE A 26 2.44 -5.54 1.06
C ILE A 26 3.03 -5.52 -0.35
N PHE A 27 3.14 -4.33 -0.92
CA PHE A 27 3.68 -4.09 -2.25
C PHE A 27 5.00 -3.32 -2.11
N PRO A 28 6.15 -4.00 -2.22
CA PRO A 28 7.44 -3.31 -2.31
C PRO A 28 7.46 -2.53 -3.62
N CYS A 29 7.98 -1.31 -3.60
CA CYS A 29 8.04 -0.44 -4.75
C CYS A 29 9.45 0.17 -4.88
N VAL A 30 9.88 0.39 -6.11
CA VAL A 30 11.16 1.02 -6.43
C VAL A 30 10.91 2.23 -7.34
N LEU A 31 11.54 3.34 -6.99
CA LEU A 31 11.58 4.56 -7.77
C LEU A 31 12.79 4.54 -8.68
N ALA A 32 12.57 4.74 -9.99
CA ALA A 32 13.62 4.91 -10.97
C ALA A 32 14.40 6.22 -10.75
N ALA A 33 13.70 7.29 -10.34
CA ALA A 33 14.22 8.60 -9.99
C ALA A 33 13.19 9.41 -9.21
N GLY A 34 13.61 10.50 -8.57
CA GLY A 34 12.73 11.44 -7.86
C GLY A 34 12.90 11.41 -6.34
N ASP A 35 12.06 12.20 -5.67
CA ASP A 35 12.00 12.28 -4.21
C ASP A 35 11.01 11.24 -3.67
N ALA A 36 11.54 10.28 -2.91
CA ALA A 36 10.73 9.23 -2.29
C ALA A 36 9.70 9.79 -1.30
N GLU A 37 10.03 10.84 -0.55
CA GLU A 37 9.12 11.40 0.44
C GLU A 37 7.97 12.15 -0.24
N ALA A 38 8.27 12.92 -1.28
CA ALA A 38 7.24 13.58 -2.09
C ALA A 38 6.32 12.54 -2.77
N THR A 39 6.90 11.47 -3.31
CA THR A 39 6.13 10.39 -3.96
C THR A 39 5.31 9.60 -2.95
N ARG A 40 5.87 9.30 -1.77
CA ARG A 40 5.19 8.65 -0.66
C ARG A 40 3.96 9.45 -0.25
N ARG A 41 4.09 10.77 -0.08
CA ARG A 41 2.98 11.66 0.28
C ARG A 41 1.90 11.68 -0.80
N ALA A 42 2.28 11.82 -2.07
CA ALA A 42 1.33 11.82 -3.17
C ALA A 42 0.54 10.50 -3.25
N LEU A 43 1.23 9.36 -3.13
CA LEU A 43 0.59 8.04 -3.10
C LEU A 43 -0.31 7.86 -1.89
N GLN A 44 0.12 8.30 -0.70
CA GLN A 44 -0.70 8.22 0.52
C GLN A 44 -2.01 8.99 0.36
N GLU A 45 -1.96 10.18 -0.23
CA GLU A 45 -3.13 11.02 -0.47
C GLU A 45 -4.07 10.37 -1.50
N GLU A 46 -3.54 9.99 -2.68
CA GLU A 46 -4.33 9.38 -3.75
C GLU A 46 -4.99 8.06 -3.32
N LEU A 47 -4.23 7.17 -2.67
CA LEU A 47 -4.73 5.86 -2.25
C LEU A 47 -5.68 5.95 -1.04
N GLY A 48 -5.48 6.93 -0.16
CA GLY A 48 -6.31 7.14 1.02
C GLY A 48 -7.71 7.67 0.70
N VAL A 49 -7.88 8.37 -0.44
CA VAL A 49 -9.19 8.89 -0.89
C VAL A 49 -9.82 8.04 -2.00
N ALA A 50 -9.13 7.00 -2.46
CA ALA A 50 -9.63 6.14 -3.51
C ALA A 50 -10.86 5.35 -3.05
N GLU A 51 -11.89 5.29 -3.90
CA GLU A 51 -13.04 4.42 -3.69
C GLU A 51 -12.68 2.99 -4.10
N TRP A 52 -12.23 2.20 -3.12
CA TRP A 52 -11.84 0.82 -3.33
C TRP A 52 -13.07 -0.07 -3.52
N THR A 53 -13.14 -0.76 -4.66
CA THR A 53 -14.17 -1.79 -4.90
C THR A 53 -13.50 -3.17 -4.92
N LEU A 54 -13.65 -3.92 -3.83
CA LEU A 54 -13.13 -5.28 -3.68
C LEU A 54 -14.28 -6.21 -3.25
N PRO A 55 -14.82 -7.07 -4.13
CA PRO A 55 -15.91 -7.95 -3.74
C PRO A 55 -15.57 -8.82 -2.52
N GLY A 56 -16.46 -8.81 -1.52
CA GLY A 56 -16.31 -9.55 -0.26
C GLY A 56 -15.26 -9.00 0.71
N HIS A 57 -14.66 -7.84 0.42
CA HIS A 57 -13.64 -7.25 1.27
C HIS A 57 -13.76 -5.72 1.31
N ILE A 58 -13.41 -5.14 2.44
CA ILE A 58 -13.32 -3.69 2.62
C ILE A 58 -11.86 -3.32 2.85
N VAL A 59 -11.37 -2.28 2.18
CA VAL A 59 -10.07 -1.68 2.51
C VAL A 59 -10.24 -0.86 3.78
N ALA A 60 -9.69 -1.36 4.88
CA ALA A 60 -9.78 -0.73 6.19
C ALA A 60 -8.69 0.34 6.40
N ASP A 61 -7.53 0.16 5.79
CA ASP A 61 -6.41 1.10 5.91
C ASP A 61 -5.44 0.99 4.72
N VAL A 62 -4.76 2.09 4.40
CA VAL A 62 -3.67 2.14 3.42
C VAL A 62 -2.53 2.97 3.97
N VAL A 63 -1.33 2.41 3.94
CA VAL A 63 -0.11 3.07 4.44
C VAL A 63 0.96 3.02 3.36
N VAL A 64 1.61 4.16 3.11
CA VAL A 64 2.77 4.27 2.23
C VAL A 64 3.97 4.77 3.02
N GLU A 65 5.04 3.98 3.03
CA GLU A 65 6.25 4.24 3.78
C GLU A 65 7.48 4.31 2.87
N CYS A 66 8.43 5.17 3.23
CA CYS A 66 9.77 5.13 2.68
C CYS A 66 10.53 3.93 3.27
N GLY A 67 11.21 3.17 2.41
CA GLY A 67 12.11 2.12 2.85
C GLY A 67 13.44 2.69 3.36
N THR A 68 14.33 1.79 3.77
CA THR A 68 15.68 2.17 4.22
C THR A 68 16.55 2.71 3.07
N ASP A 69 16.27 2.28 1.83
CA ASP A 69 16.92 2.84 0.64
C ASP A 69 16.11 4.05 0.14
N PRO A 70 16.76 5.18 -0.21
CA PRO A 70 16.10 6.42 -0.66
C PRO A 70 15.22 6.29 -1.90
N ARG A 71 15.27 5.17 -2.62
CA ARG A 71 14.45 4.88 -3.81
C ARG A 71 13.40 3.81 -3.55
N THR A 72 13.36 3.25 -2.35
CA THR A 72 12.40 2.20 -2.02
C THR A 72 11.21 2.78 -1.29
N LEU A 73 10.03 2.33 -1.70
CA LEU A 73 8.77 2.61 -1.03
C LEU A 73 8.10 1.27 -0.69
N ARG A 74 7.20 1.29 0.28
CA ARG A 74 6.37 0.15 0.63
C ARG A 74 4.93 0.63 0.78
N ILE A 75 4.03 0.01 0.03
CA ILE A 75 2.60 0.23 0.17
C ILE A 75 2.04 -0.96 0.95
N GLU A 76 1.32 -0.70 2.03
CA GLU A 76 0.55 -1.68 2.78
C GLU A 76 -0.93 -1.38 2.65
N ILE A 77 -1.73 -2.38 2.31
CA ILE A 77 -3.19 -2.29 2.27
C ILE A 77 -3.75 -3.31 3.24
N LEU A 78 -4.54 -2.84 4.21
CA LEU A 78 -5.28 -3.69 5.13
C LEU A 78 -6.68 -3.90 4.57
N THR A 79 -7.03 -5.15 4.36
CA THR A 79 -8.39 -5.57 3.99
C THR A 79 -9.03 -6.35 5.12
N VAL A 80 -10.31 -6.13 5.35
CA VAL A 80 -11.17 -6.98 6.19
C VAL A 80 -12.22 -7.65 5.33
N GLU A 81 -12.63 -8.86 5.71
CA GLU A 81 -13.77 -9.55 5.10
C GLU A 81 -15.07 -8.83 5.49
N ASP A 82 -15.98 -8.68 4.52
CA ASP A 82 -17.31 -8.09 4.69
C ASP A 82 -18.31 -9.10 5.30
#